data_AF-A0A314YN70-F1
#
_entry.id   AF-A0A314YN70-F1
#
_cell.length_a   1.000
_cell.length_b   1.000
_cell.length_c   1.000
_cell.angle_alpha   90.00
_cell.angle_beta   90.00
_cell.angle_gamma   90.00
#
_symmetry.space_group_name_H-M   'P 1'
#
loop_
_entity.id
_entity.type
_entity.pdbx_description
1 polymer ?
#
loop_
_entity_poly.entity_id
_entity_poly.type
_entity_poly.pdbx_seq_one_letter_code
_entity_poly.pdbx_strand_id
1 'polypeptide(L)'
;MASSPSVVLSSPPPTSKDGSRFIDSNYLQKQSHVPANFKWPEEDAASAQEELNAPVVDLEGFFNGDVVATENAAKLIRSSCLRHGFFQVTNHRVDADLIQLAYDHVDDFFNLPIEEKIKVQRRPGSPYGYSGAHMDRFSSNLPWKETFSFAFQDGPNKIVADYFKFTHKQRFRTNRVSKTYE
;
A
#
# COMPACT_ATOMS: atom_id res chain seq x y z
N MET A 1 47.48 -19.86 -4.75
CA MET A 1 46.21 -20.15 -5.45
C MET A 1 45.14 -20.31 -4.38
N ALA A 2 44.39 -19.25 -4.10
CA ALA A 2 43.36 -19.26 -3.06
C ALA A 2 41.99 -19.46 -3.74
N SER A 3 41.27 -20.47 -3.27
CA SER A 3 39.97 -20.91 -3.76
C SER A 3 38.88 -19.90 -3.37
N SER A 4 38.15 -19.38 -4.37
CA SER A 4 36.95 -18.56 -4.17
C SER A 4 35.78 -19.42 -3.68
N PRO A 5 35.03 -19.03 -2.64
CA PRO A 5 33.78 -19.67 -2.32
C PRO A 5 32.70 -19.09 -3.25
N SER A 6 32.38 -19.82 -4.31
CA SER A 6 31.14 -19.63 -5.07
C SER A 6 29.98 -20.08 -4.19
N VAL A 7 29.33 -19.15 -3.49
CA VAL A 7 28.04 -19.42 -2.86
C VAL A 7 26.97 -19.31 -3.94
N VAL A 8 26.51 -20.50 -4.30
CA VAL A 8 25.41 -20.83 -5.20
C VAL A 8 24.22 -19.90 -5.01
N LEU A 9 23.70 -19.38 -6.13
CA LEU A 9 22.45 -18.62 -6.21
C LEU A 9 21.38 -19.26 -5.33
N SER A 10 20.83 -18.48 -4.40
CA SER A 10 19.52 -18.76 -3.84
C SER A 10 18.54 -18.96 -4.99
N SER A 11 17.72 -20.01 -4.90
CA SER A 11 16.83 -20.46 -5.96
C SER A 11 16.06 -19.30 -6.61
N PRO A 12 15.82 -19.34 -7.94
CA PRO A 12 15.02 -18.31 -8.59
C PRO A 12 13.66 -18.19 -7.88
N PRO A 13 13.10 -16.98 -7.77
CA PRO A 13 11.80 -16.80 -7.14
C PRO A 13 10.78 -17.73 -7.80
N PRO A 14 9.86 -18.33 -7.02
CA PRO A 14 8.90 -19.29 -7.55
C PRO A 14 8.14 -18.66 -8.72
N THR A 15 8.20 -19.32 -9.88
CA THR A 15 7.41 -18.94 -11.05
C THR A 15 6.07 -19.63 -10.99
N SER A 16 5.00 -18.92 -11.36
CA SER A 16 3.69 -19.56 -11.50
C SER A 16 3.72 -20.61 -12.61
N LYS A 17 2.73 -21.50 -12.62
CA LYS A 17 2.53 -22.47 -13.70
C LYS A 17 2.31 -21.82 -15.08
N ASP A 18 1.98 -20.53 -15.14
CA ASP A 18 1.79 -19.77 -16.39
C ASP A 18 3.04 -18.98 -16.83
N GLY A 19 4.13 -19.02 -16.06
CA GLY A 19 5.35 -18.26 -16.32
C GLY A 19 5.36 -16.84 -15.75
N SER A 20 4.28 -16.40 -15.08
CA SER A 20 4.23 -15.13 -14.36
C SER A 20 5.21 -15.15 -13.18
N ARG A 21 6.04 -14.11 -13.14
CA ARG A 21 6.96 -13.84 -12.05
C ARG A 21 6.18 -13.15 -10.95
N PHE A 22 6.16 -13.75 -9.76
CA PHE A 22 5.62 -13.13 -8.57
C PHE A 22 6.58 -13.35 -7.41
N ILE A 23 6.51 -12.49 -6.41
CA ILE A 23 7.20 -12.68 -5.14
C ILE A 23 6.16 -13.09 -4.12
N ASP A 24 6.48 -14.16 -3.41
CA ASP A 24 5.80 -14.53 -2.18
C ASP A 24 6.52 -13.85 -1.00
N SER A 25 5.81 -13.00 -0.26
CA SER A 25 6.31 -12.37 0.96
C SER A 25 6.79 -13.41 1.98
N ASN A 26 6.11 -14.56 2.09
CA ASN A 26 6.52 -15.65 2.99
C ASN A 26 7.84 -16.28 2.56
N TYR A 27 8.09 -16.37 1.24
CA TYR A 27 9.37 -16.84 0.71
C TYR A 27 10.50 -15.87 1.07
N LEU A 28 10.27 -14.56 0.93
CA LEU A 28 11.26 -13.53 1.30
C LEU A 28 11.60 -13.58 2.79
N GLN A 29 10.61 -13.70 3.67
CA GLN A 29 10.81 -13.76 5.12
C GLN A 29 11.63 -14.96 5.59
N LYS A 30 11.62 -16.06 4.81
CA LYS A 30 12.40 -17.27 5.10
C LYS A 30 13.84 -17.21 4.62
N GLN A 31 14.23 -16.18 3.87
CA GLN A 31 15.61 -16.05 3.39
C GLN A 31 16.54 -15.62 4.53
N SER A 32 17.72 -16.24 4.62
CA SER A 32 18.73 -15.85 5.61
C SER A 32 19.43 -14.53 5.28
N HIS A 33 19.29 -14.05 4.04
CA HIS A 33 19.88 -12.80 3.55
C HIS A 33 18.88 -12.09 2.62
N VAL A 34 18.92 -10.75 2.61
CA VAL A 34 18.17 -9.94 1.64
C VAL A 34 18.67 -10.27 0.22
N PRO A 35 17.78 -10.70 -0.70
CA PRO A 35 18.18 -11.02 -2.07
C PRO A 35 18.76 -9.81 -2.82
N ALA A 36 19.68 -10.05 -3.75
CA ALA A 36 20.44 -8.99 -4.42
C ALA A 36 19.56 -7.96 -5.15
N ASN A 37 18.44 -8.38 -5.73
CA ASN A 37 17.48 -7.52 -6.40
C ASN A 37 16.72 -6.56 -5.46
N PHE A 38 16.76 -6.76 -4.14
CA PHE A 38 16.20 -5.84 -3.13
C PHE A 38 17.26 -4.98 -2.45
N LYS A 39 18.54 -5.16 -2.79
CA LYS A 39 19.61 -4.30 -2.27
C LYS A 39 19.65 -3.03 -3.11
N TRP A 40 19.42 -1.90 -2.46
CA TRP A 40 19.55 -0.59 -3.07
C TRP A 40 21.01 -0.13 -2.96
N PRO A 41 21.56 0.53 -3.99
CA PRO A 41 22.88 1.16 -3.92
C PRO A 41 23.00 2.13 -2.75
N GLU A 42 24.20 2.27 -2.19
CA GLU A 42 24.45 3.16 -1.04
C GLU A 42 24.24 4.64 -1.41
N GLU A 43 24.47 5.00 -2.67
CA GLU A 43 24.17 6.33 -3.19
C GLU A 43 22.67 6.69 -3.16
N ASP A 44 21.77 5.69 -3.16
CA ASP A 44 20.33 5.89 -3.01
C ASP A 44 19.90 5.97 -1.54
N ALA A 45 20.79 5.60 -0.60
CA ALA A 45 20.54 5.70 0.83
C ALA A 45 20.71 7.15 1.30
N ALA A 46 19.67 7.96 1.10
CA ALA A 46 19.65 9.32 1.62
C ALA A 46 19.64 9.30 3.17
N SER A 47 20.62 9.96 3.78
CA SER A 47 20.61 10.22 5.23
C SER A 47 19.68 11.39 5.53
N ALA A 48 18.76 11.20 6.49
CA ALA A 48 17.93 12.30 6.98
C ALA A 48 18.83 13.35 7.65
N GLN A 49 18.76 14.60 7.18
CA GLN A 49 19.56 15.70 7.71
C GLN A 49 18.90 16.34 8.94
N GLU A 50 17.57 16.34 8.98
CA GLU A 50 16.76 16.91 10.05
C GLU A 50 15.44 16.16 10.20
N GLU A 51 14.84 16.24 11.38
CA GLU A 51 13.50 15.71 11.62
C GLU A 51 12.46 16.64 11.01
N LEU A 52 11.56 16.07 10.20
CA LEU A 52 10.48 16.83 9.62
C LEU A 52 9.47 17.22 10.70
N ASN A 53 9.39 18.51 11.02
CA ASN A 53 8.28 19.04 11.81
C ASN A 53 7.00 19.03 10.96
N ALA A 54 6.25 17.93 11.03
CA ALA A 54 4.96 17.72 10.37
C ALA A 54 3.82 18.16 11.30
N PRO A 55 3.28 19.39 11.13
CA PRO A 55 2.29 19.91 12.06
C PRO A 55 0.97 19.13 11.97
N VAL A 56 0.25 19.08 13.09
CA VAL A 56 -1.10 18.50 13.16
C VAL A 56 -2.13 19.60 12.91
N VAL A 57 -2.94 19.44 11.88
CA VAL A 57 -4.05 20.31 11.52
C VAL A 57 -5.31 19.80 12.20
N ASP A 58 -5.88 20.60 13.08
CA ASP A 58 -7.17 20.32 13.71
C ASP A 58 -8.32 20.88 12.85
N LEU A 59 -9.26 20.01 12.46
CA LEU A 59 -10.44 20.39 11.68
C LEU A 59 -11.72 20.55 12.51
N GLU A 60 -11.68 20.38 13.84
CA GLU A 60 -12.88 20.48 14.68
C GLU A 60 -13.57 21.84 14.53
N GLY A 61 -12.80 22.93 14.64
CA GLY A 61 -13.33 24.28 14.48
C GLY A 61 -13.92 24.54 13.10
N PHE A 62 -13.33 23.96 12.04
CA PHE A 62 -13.88 24.02 10.69
C PHE A 62 -15.27 23.39 10.60
N PHE A 63 -15.43 22.18 11.14
CA PHE A 63 -16.73 21.50 11.15
C PHE A 63 -17.77 22.16 12.06
N ASN A 64 -17.34 22.92 13.06
CA ASN A 64 -18.21 23.64 13.99
C ASN A 64 -18.53 25.08 13.53
N GLY A 65 -18.00 25.54 12.39
CA GLY A 65 -18.23 26.89 11.87
C GLY A 65 -17.42 28.00 12.57
N ASP A 66 -16.36 27.66 13.31
CA ASP A 66 -15.43 28.63 13.90
C ASP A 66 -14.51 29.20 12.83
N VAL A 67 -14.72 30.49 12.52
CA VAL A 67 -13.96 31.22 11.49
C VAL A 67 -12.48 31.32 11.84
N VAL A 68 -12.13 31.59 13.11
CA VAL A 68 -10.74 31.78 13.55
C VAL A 68 -9.98 30.45 13.48
N ALA A 69 -10.59 29.38 13.97
CA ALA A 69 -10.01 28.03 13.89
C ALA A 69 -9.84 27.58 12.43
N THR A 70 -10.83 27.85 11.57
CA THR A 70 -10.76 27.56 10.13
C THR A 70 -9.61 28.30 9.45
N GLU A 71 -9.45 29.59 9.71
CA GLU A 71 -8.34 30.37 9.17
C GLU A 71 -6.98 29.84 9.63
N ASN A 72 -6.86 29.43 10.90
CA ASN A 72 -5.63 28.87 11.45
C ASN A 72 -5.28 27.54 10.79
N ALA A 73 -6.26 26.63 10.62
CA ALA A 73 -6.08 25.37 9.91
C ALA A 73 -5.64 25.61 8.45
N ALA A 74 -6.30 26.53 7.74
CA ALA A 74 -5.94 26.89 6.37
C ALA A 74 -4.52 27.46 6.24
N LYS A 75 -4.10 28.34 7.18
CA LYS A 75 -2.73 28.89 7.23
C LYS A 75 -1.70 27.78 7.47
N LEU A 76 -2.00 26.83 8.35
CA LEU A 76 -1.11 25.71 8.66
C LEU A 76 -0.95 24.76 7.48
N ILE A 77 -2.05 24.41 6.80
CA ILE A 77 -2.05 23.64 5.55
C ILE A 77 -1.20 24.35 4.50
N ARG A 78 -1.47 25.65 4.24
CA ARG A 78 -0.73 26.42 3.24
C ARG A 78 0.76 26.47 3.54
N SER A 79 1.14 26.75 4.78
CA SER A 79 2.55 26.78 5.21
C SER A 79 3.23 25.42 5.00
N SER A 80 2.56 24.32 5.36
CA SER A 80 3.09 22.97 5.20
C SER A 80 3.28 22.61 3.73
N CYS A 81 2.30 22.92 2.88
CA CYS A 81 2.38 22.72 1.43
C CYS A 81 3.50 23.53 0.78
N LEU A 82 3.75 24.77 1.23
CA LEU A 82 4.80 25.63 0.68
C LEU A 82 6.20 25.26 1.14
N ARG A 83 6.35 24.65 2.31
CA ARG A 83 7.67 24.30 2.87
C ARG A 83 8.11 22.88 2.49
N HIS A 84 7.26 21.88 2.73
CA HIS A 84 7.66 20.46 2.60
C HIS A 84 6.57 19.53 2.04
N GLY A 85 5.33 19.99 1.87
CA GLY A 85 4.26 19.21 1.25
C GLY A 85 3.61 18.14 2.14
N PHE A 86 3.79 18.20 3.46
CA PHE A 86 3.31 17.16 4.39
C PHE A 86 2.73 17.74 5.68
N PHE A 87 1.63 17.17 6.18
CA PHE A 87 1.03 17.54 7.47
C PHE A 87 0.12 16.40 7.94
N GLN A 88 -0.18 16.36 9.23
CA GLN A 88 -1.14 15.42 9.81
C GLN A 88 -2.49 16.11 9.99
N VAL A 89 -3.57 15.35 10.06
CA VAL A 89 -4.92 15.88 10.28
C VAL A 89 -5.56 15.14 11.45
N THR A 90 -6.20 15.88 12.36
CA THR A 90 -7.04 15.35 13.43
C THR A 90 -8.46 15.92 13.34
N ASN A 91 -9.42 15.32 14.05
CA ASN A 91 -10.82 15.74 14.05
C ASN A 91 -11.44 15.83 12.64
N HIS A 92 -11.00 14.96 11.72
CA HIS A 92 -11.42 14.93 10.32
C HIS A 92 -12.82 14.34 10.07
N ARG A 93 -13.56 13.97 11.13
CA ARG A 93 -14.92 13.37 11.11
C ARG A 93 -15.07 12.03 10.39
N VAL A 94 -14.01 11.49 9.79
CA VAL A 94 -13.99 10.08 9.37
C VAL A 94 -14.22 9.18 10.58
N ASP A 95 -15.26 8.35 10.49
CA ASP A 95 -15.67 7.39 11.51
C ASP A 95 -14.52 6.43 11.86
N ALA A 96 -14.21 6.30 13.16
CA ALA A 96 -13.14 5.43 13.64
C ALA A 96 -13.43 3.94 13.35
N ASP A 97 -14.71 3.54 13.41
CA ASP A 97 -15.12 2.17 13.08
C ASP A 97 -14.90 1.89 11.59
N LEU A 98 -15.08 2.90 10.72
CA LEU A 98 -14.80 2.78 9.30
C LEU A 98 -13.30 2.63 9.02
N ILE A 99 -12.45 3.38 9.73
CA ILE A 99 -10.99 3.25 9.63
C ILE A 99 -10.55 1.85 10.07
N GLN A 100 -11.07 1.36 11.21
CA GLN A 100 -10.76 0.03 11.69
C GLN A 100 -11.21 -1.05 10.70
N LEU A 101 -12.43 -0.94 10.15
CA LEU A 101 -12.93 -1.86 9.14
C LEU A 101 -12.06 -1.88 7.87
N ALA A 102 -11.50 -0.74 7.47
CA ALA A 102 -10.57 -0.67 6.36
C ALA A 102 -9.26 -1.42 6.67
N TYR A 103 -8.70 -1.27 7.88
CA TYR A 103 -7.52 -2.03 8.31
C TYR A 103 -7.79 -3.54 8.35
N ASP A 104 -8.92 -3.96 8.92
CA ASP A 104 -9.30 -5.37 8.98
C ASP A 104 -9.37 -5.98 7.56
N HIS A 105 -9.92 -5.24 6.58
CA HIS A 105 -9.97 -5.71 5.19
C HIS A 105 -8.61 -5.71 4.48
N VAL A 106 -7.71 -4.79 4.81
CA VAL A 106 -6.32 -4.80 4.32
C VAL A 106 -5.62 -6.05 4.84
N ASP A 107 -5.74 -6.34 6.13
CA ASP A 107 -5.15 -7.52 6.76
C ASP A 107 -5.73 -8.81 6.20
N ASP A 108 -7.07 -8.90 6.06
CA ASP A 108 -7.76 -10.04 5.45
C ASP A 108 -7.20 -10.37 4.07
N PHE A 109 -6.95 -9.35 3.24
CA PHE A 109 -6.45 -9.53 1.88
C PHE A 109 -4.97 -9.96 1.86
N PHE A 110 -4.09 -9.25 2.57
CA PHE A 110 -2.65 -9.49 2.47
C PHE A 110 -2.20 -10.77 3.20
N ASN A 111 -3.00 -11.25 4.16
CA ASN A 111 -2.82 -12.55 4.80
C ASN A 111 -3.30 -13.74 3.94
N LEU A 112 -3.93 -13.51 2.78
CA LEU A 112 -4.28 -14.59 1.86
C LEU A 112 -3.02 -15.30 1.32
N PRO A 113 -3.11 -16.61 1.02
CA PRO A 113 -2.08 -17.31 0.27
C PRO A 113 -1.74 -16.60 -1.04
N ILE A 114 -0.47 -16.68 -1.45
CA ILE A 114 0.01 -16.00 -2.66
C ILE A 114 -0.80 -16.41 -3.91
N GLU A 115 -1.24 -17.66 -3.98
CA GLU A 115 -2.06 -18.22 -5.06
C GLU A 115 -3.40 -17.50 -5.22
N GLU A 116 -3.96 -16.98 -4.13
CA GLU A 116 -5.18 -16.17 -4.15
C GLU A 116 -4.88 -14.73 -4.56
N LYS A 117 -3.79 -14.15 -4.04
CA LYS A 117 -3.38 -12.77 -4.36
C LYS A 117 -3.00 -12.60 -5.84
N ILE A 118 -2.37 -13.60 -6.47
CA ILE A 118 -2.00 -13.51 -7.90
C ILE A 118 -3.20 -13.64 -8.85
N LYS A 119 -4.38 -14.11 -8.41
CA LYS A 119 -5.60 -14.11 -9.25
C LYS A 119 -6.02 -12.70 -9.67
N VAL A 120 -5.61 -11.70 -8.88
CA VAL A 120 -5.85 -10.29 -9.13
C VAL A 120 -4.60 -9.54 -9.54
N GLN A 121 -3.58 -10.25 -10.02
CA GLN A 121 -2.32 -9.65 -10.40
C GLN A 121 -2.53 -8.50 -11.40
N ARG A 122 -1.79 -7.41 -11.17
CA ARG A 122 -1.78 -6.26 -12.06
C ARG A 122 -1.38 -6.69 -13.45
N ARG A 123 -2.23 -6.38 -14.43
CA ARG A 123 -2.00 -6.71 -15.85
C ARG A 123 -1.10 -5.64 -16.50
N PRO A 124 -0.28 -6.01 -17.50
CA PRO A 124 0.47 -5.04 -18.30
C PRO A 124 -0.44 -3.92 -18.84
N GLY A 125 -0.01 -2.67 -18.67
CA GLY A 125 -0.78 -1.48 -19.07
C GLY A 125 -1.89 -1.04 -18.12
N SER A 126 -2.19 -1.81 -17.06
CA SER A 126 -3.14 -1.40 -16.01
C SER A 126 -2.40 -0.96 -14.74
N PRO A 127 -2.83 0.12 -14.06
CA PRO A 127 -2.31 0.45 -12.74
C PRO A 127 -2.96 -0.40 -11.62
N TYR A 128 -4.02 -1.14 -11.93
CA TYR A 128 -4.85 -1.84 -10.95
C TYR A 128 -4.50 -3.33 -10.83
N GLY A 129 -4.67 -3.88 -9.64
CA GLY A 129 -4.36 -5.25 -9.26
C GLY A 129 -3.26 -5.35 -8.22
N TYR A 130 -2.98 -6.59 -7.84
CA TYR A 130 -1.91 -6.97 -6.93
C TYR A 130 -0.54 -6.90 -7.62
N SER A 131 0.45 -6.36 -6.92
CA SER A 131 1.85 -6.38 -7.33
C SER A 131 2.76 -6.58 -6.12
N GLY A 132 3.57 -7.63 -6.19
CA GLY A 132 4.67 -7.89 -5.26
C GLY A 132 5.94 -7.18 -5.73
N ALA A 133 6.48 -6.31 -4.89
CA ALA A 133 7.71 -5.55 -5.10
C ALA A 133 7.79 -4.78 -6.43
N HIS A 134 6.66 -4.45 -7.06
CA HIS A 134 6.62 -3.83 -8.40
C HIS A 134 7.50 -4.53 -9.45
N MET A 135 7.67 -5.85 -9.36
CA MET A 135 8.43 -6.63 -10.34
C MET A 135 7.83 -6.63 -11.74
N ASP A 136 6.58 -6.22 -11.87
CA ASP A 136 5.96 -5.94 -13.17
C ASP A 136 6.66 -4.78 -13.91
N ARG A 137 7.45 -3.96 -13.19
CA ARG A 137 8.10 -2.75 -13.71
C ARG A 137 9.62 -2.73 -13.56
N PHE A 138 10.15 -3.37 -12.51
CA PHE A 138 11.57 -3.30 -12.15
C PHE A 138 12.20 -4.69 -12.06
N SER A 139 13.50 -4.78 -12.38
CA SER A 139 14.30 -6.01 -12.27
C SER A 139 15.34 -5.97 -11.14
N SER A 140 15.66 -4.79 -10.62
CA SER A 140 16.57 -4.51 -9.50
C SER A 140 16.03 -3.35 -8.67
N ASN A 141 16.64 -3.09 -7.51
CA ASN A 141 16.19 -2.06 -6.55
C ASN A 141 14.70 -2.24 -6.21
N LEU A 142 14.28 -3.49 -6.04
CA LEU A 142 12.91 -3.83 -5.75
C LEU A 142 12.54 -3.31 -4.35
N PRO A 143 11.40 -2.63 -4.19
CA PRO A 143 10.92 -2.24 -2.88
C PRO A 143 10.46 -3.47 -2.09
N TRP A 144 10.77 -3.49 -0.80
CA TRP A 144 10.31 -4.52 0.12
C TRP A 144 8.84 -4.29 0.52
N LYS A 145 7.93 -4.45 -0.42
CA LYS A 145 6.48 -4.26 -0.20
C LYS A 145 5.65 -5.05 -1.19
N GLU A 146 4.41 -5.28 -0.82
CA GLU A 146 3.34 -5.63 -1.74
C GLU A 146 2.34 -4.49 -1.85
N THR A 147 1.61 -4.43 -2.97
CA THR A 147 0.62 -3.39 -3.23
C THR A 147 -0.61 -4.01 -3.88
N PHE A 148 -1.78 -3.47 -3.53
CA PHE A 148 -3.03 -3.77 -4.19
C PHE A 148 -3.69 -2.44 -4.55
N SER A 149 -3.99 -2.25 -5.84
CA SER A 149 -4.54 -0.99 -6.35
C SER A 149 -5.85 -1.25 -7.08
N PHE A 150 -6.86 -0.43 -6.87
CA PHE A 150 -8.14 -0.53 -7.54
C PHE A 150 -8.67 0.86 -7.92
N ALA A 151 -9.51 0.91 -8.95
CA ALA A 151 -10.16 2.16 -9.34
C ALA A 151 -11.32 2.45 -8.39
N PHE A 152 -11.50 3.72 -8.05
CA PHE A 152 -12.74 4.24 -7.50
C PHE A 152 -13.34 5.23 -8.49
N GLN A 153 -14.64 5.08 -8.72
CA GLN A 153 -15.43 6.00 -9.53
C GLN A 153 -16.73 6.20 -8.78
N ASP A 154 -17.04 7.46 -8.50
CA ASP A 154 -18.32 7.82 -7.91
C ASP A 154 -19.45 7.59 -8.92
N GLY A 155 -20.56 7.02 -8.45
CA GLY A 155 -21.68 6.63 -9.31
C GLY A 155 -22.45 5.40 -8.81
N PRO A 156 -23.50 4.97 -9.55
CA PRO A 156 -24.38 3.88 -9.12
C PRO A 156 -23.68 2.52 -9.14
N ASN A 157 -22.58 2.40 -9.90
CA ASN A 157 -21.81 1.17 -10.02
C ASN A 157 -20.88 1.04 -8.82
N LYS A 158 -21.05 -0.04 -8.05
CA LYS A 158 -20.22 -0.32 -6.87
C LYS A 158 -18.89 -0.95 -7.28
N ILE A 159 -18.15 -0.29 -8.17
CA ILE A 159 -16.99 -0.89 -8.87
C ILE A 159 -15.95 -1.47 -7.91
N VAL A 160 -15.74 -0.84 -6.74
CA VAL A 160 -14.82 -1.34 -5.71
C VAL A 160 -15.39 -2.61 -5.06
N ALA A 161 -16.64 -2.57 -4.60
CA ALA A 161 -17.27 -3.72 -3.97
C ALA A 161 -17.39 -4.90 -4.95
N ASP A 162 -17.72 -4.61 -6.22
CA ASP A 162 -17.82 -5.60 -7.28
C ASP A 162 -16.44 -6.16 -7.64
N TYR A 163 -15.39 -5.33 -7.61
CA TYR A 163 -14.01 -5.79 -7.77
C TYR A 163 -13.67 -6.81 -6.68
N PHE A 164 -13.84 -6.48 -5.39
CA PHE A 164 -13.58 -7.42 -4.29
C PHE A 164 -14.44 -8.70 -4.36
N LYS A 165 -15.70 -8.62 -4.79
CA LYS A 165 -16.56 -9.79 -4.98
C LYS A 165 -16.14 -10.66 -6.17
N PHE A 166 -15.76 -10.03 -7.27
CA PHE A 166 -15.37 -10.71 -8.52
C PHE A 166 -14.02 -11.39 -8.37
N THR A 167 -13.09 -10.75 -7.67
CA THR A 167 -11.75 -11.26 -7.42
C THR A 167 -11.73 -12.39 -6.40
N HIS A 168 -12.61 -12.34 -5.41
CA HIS A 168 -12.73 -13.35 -4.36
C HIS A 168 -14.07 -14.09 -4.45
N LYS A 169 -14.33 -14.71 -5.61
CA LYS A 169 -15.45 -15.65 -5.77
C LYS A 169 -15.34 -16.72 -4.67
N GLN A 170 -16.18 -16.58 -3.65
CA GLN A 170 -16.30 -17.37 -2.42
C GLN A 170 -15.40 -16.93 -1.23
N ARG A 171 -15.60 -15.72 -0.66
CA ARG A 171 -15.47 -15.54 0.82
C ARG A 171 -16.05 -14.26 1.42
N PHE A 172 -16.24 -13.18 0.66
CA PHE A 172 -16.92 -11.97 1.17
C PHE A 172 -18.46 -12.07 1.12
N ARG A 173 -19.03 -13.22 1.53
CA ARG A 173 -20.43 -13.27 1.99
C ARG A 173 -20.46 -12.89 3.46
N THR A 174 -20.03 -11.68 3.78
CA THR A 174 -20.26 -11.10 5.09
C THR A 174 -21.58 -10.34 5.03
N ASN A 175 -22.55 -10.82 5.81
CA ASN A 175 -23.82 -10.17 6.13
C ASN A 175 -23.62 -8.87 6.95
N ARG A 176 -22.67 -7.99 6.56
CA ARG A 176 -22.29 -6.79 7.31
C ARG A 176 -22.01 -5.56 6.44
N VAL A 177 -22.62 -5.46 5.26
CA VAL A 177 -22.59 -4.21 4.49
C VAL A 177 -24.01 -3.75 4.18
N SER A 178 -24.64 -3.14 5.18
CA SER A 178 -25.75 -2.20 5.00
C SER A 178 -25.73 -1.18 6.14
N LYS A 179 -24.66 -0.40 6.20
CA LYS A 179 -24.78 0.98 6.63
C LYS A 179 -24.41 1.85 5.43
N THR A 180 -25.44 2.26 4.71
CA THR A 180 -25.37 3.45 3.87
C THR A 180 -25.14 4.62 4.80
N TYR A 181 -24.03 5.32 4.63
CA TYR A 181 -23.86 6.65 5.20
C TYR A 181 -24.56 7.59 4.22
N GLU A 182 -25.70 8.15 4.65
CA GLU A 182 -26.35 9.31 4.01
C GLU A 182 -25.61 10.60 4.40
#